data_AF-A0A8S3PTA5-F1
#
_entry.id   AF-A0A8S3PTA5-F1
#
_cell.length_a   1.000
_cell.length_b   1.000
_cell.length_c   1.000
_cell.angle_alpha   90.00
_cell.angle_beta   90.00
_cell.angle_gamma   90.00
#
_symmetry.space_group_name_H-M   'P 1'
#
loop_
_entity.id
_entity.type
_entity.pdbx_description
1 polymer ?
#
loop_
_entity_poly.entity_id
_entity_poly.type
_entity_poly.pdbx_seq_one_letter_code
_entity_poly.pdbx_strand_id
1 'polypeptide(L)'
;MLKSEYLLLLISFGIKIMIFFSVLVLQKITIVAALALSLTKASHKKGLAVSDGDRRHRRCGDEKVFNNVHWWYDWHTYPWKHTLHECSHNLKHGYVPMVWGWRPDVDTPIHLLSRSKYVLGFNEPNHEKQSKMSPRDAARHWRVLQKKAHGKILVSPAVAPCGSCEYGPIEWLDEFFKLCRHCRVDHIATHSYRCEASETMVYLNALWERYRKPIWLTEFACPQDKSAADQLQFMKQILPLLESADYVFRYSWFVSRNTENLFTTKAVSLLHQNSREMTTLGKYYNDFDG
;
A
#
# COMPACT_ATOMS: atom_id res chain seq x y z
N MET A 1 1.41 17.52 78.49
CA MET A 1 2.19 17.51 77.23
C MET A 1 1.89 16.29 76.35
N LEU A 2 1.81 15.06 76.88
CA LEU A 2 1.64 13.84 76.06
C LEU A 2 0.35 13.76 75.19
N LYS A 3 -0.80 14.31 75.59
CA LYS A 3 -2.05 14.18 74.80
C LYS A 3 -2.04 14.92 73.45
N SER A 4 -1.23 15.97 73.30
CA SER A 4 -1.16 16.77 72.07
C SER A 4 -0.35 16.10 70.97
N GLU A 5 0.70 15.35 71.33
CA GLU A 5 1.58 14.68 70.36
C GLU A 5 0.90 13.47 69.72
N TYR A 6 0.10 12.72 70.48
CA TYR A 6 -0.71 11.61 69.96
C TYR A 6 -1.78 12.07 68.97
N LEU A 7 -2.40 13.23 69.21
CA LEU A 7 -3.41 13.78 68.30
C LEU A 7 -2.76 14.23 66.97
N LEU A 8 -1.58 14.85 67.02
CA LEU A 8 -0.81 15.22 65.84
C LEU A 8 -0.35 13.98 65.04
N LEU A 9 0.05 12.90 65.72
CA LEU A 9 0.43 11.64 65.07
C LEU A 9 -0.75 10.98 64.34
N LEU A 10 -1.93 10.95 64.96
CA LEU A 10 -3.14 10.38 64.37
C LEU A 10 -3.63 11.18 63.16
N ILE A 11 -3.55 12.52 63.22
CA ILE A 11 -3.87 13.41 62.10
C ILE A 11 -2.87 13.20 60.95
N SER A 12 -1.56 13.13 61.26
CA SER A 12 -0.51 12.87 60.26
C SER A 12 -0.69 11.51 59.57
N PHE A 13 -1.05 10.48 60.34
CA PHE A 13 -1.30 9.13 59.81
C PHE A 13 -2.55 9.08 58.94
N GLY A 14 -3.65 9.72 59.36
CA GLY A 14 -4.87 9.85 58.56
C GLY A 14 -4.67 10.60 57.24
N ILE A 15 -3.89 11.69 57.26
CA ILE A 15 -3.55 12.45 56.05
C ILE A 15 -2.68 11.61 55.10
N LYS A 16 -1.69 10.85 55.62
CA LYS A 16 -0.87 9.95 54.79
C LYS A 16 -1.69 8.84 54.15
N ILE A 17 -2.66 8.26 54.87
CA ILE A 17 -3.57 7.25 54.31
C ILE A 17 -4.47 7.87 53.23
N MET A 18 -5.05 9.05 53.47
CA MET A 18 -5.86 9.74 52.46
C MET A 18 -5.07 10.11 51.21
N ILE A 19 -3.82 10.55 51.35
CA ILE A 19 -2.91 10.81 50.21
C ILE A 19 -2.59 9.51 49.47
N PHE A 20 -2.33 8.41 50.18
CA PHE A 20 -2.03 7.11 49.55
C PHE A 20 -3.22 6.55 48.76
N PHE A 21 -4.45 6.65 49.30
CA PHE A 21 -5.67 6.27 48.59
C PHE A 21 -5.98 7.19 47.41
N SER A 22 -5.75 8.49 47.52
CA SER A 22 -5.97 9.43 46.41
C SER A 22 -4.94 9.25 45.28
N VAL A 23 -3.67 8.94 45.60
CA VAL A 23 -2.65 8.58 44.60
C VAL A 23 -2.97 7.26 43.88
N LEU A 24 -3.49 6.25 44.59
CA LEU A 24 -3.94 4.98 43.99
C LEU A 24 -5.18 5.14 43.09
N VAL A 25 -6.11 6.01 43.47
CA VAL A 25 -7.28 6.36 42.65
C VAL A 25 -6.84 7.14 41.41
N LEU A 26 -5.91 8.09 41.55
CA LEU A 26 -5.32 8.81 40.41
C LEU A 26 -4.55 7.88 39.46
N GLN A 27 -3.73 6.94 39.96
CA GLN A 27 -3.02 5.94 39.12
C GLN A 27 -3.98 5.00 38.39
N LYS A 28 -5.10 4.60 39.01
CA LYS A 28 -6.13 3.81 38.32
C LYS A 28 -6.88 4.63 37.27
N ILE A 29 -7.12 5.91 37.51
CA ILE A 29 -7.76 6.81 36.54
C ILE A 29 -6.83 7.10 35.35
N THR A 30 -5.50 7.23 35.54
CA THR A 30 -4.56 7.35 34.41
C THR A 30 -4.43 6.07 33.60
N ILE A 31 -4.51 4.89 34.23
CA ILE A 31 -4.47 3.61 33.49
C ILE A 31 -5.79 3.37 32.74
N VAL A 32 -6.93 3.81 33.27
CA VAL A 32 -8.23 3.69 32.57
C VAL A 32 -8.39 4.74 31.46
N ALA A 33 -7.80 5.94 31.60
CA ALA A 33 -7.77 6.95 30.54
C ALA A 33 -6.77 6.64 29.40
N ALA A 34 -5.87 5.67 29.60
CA ALA A 34 -4.99 5.15 28.53
C ALA A 34 -5.70 4.13 27.61
N LEU A 35 -6.94 3.74 27.91
CA LEU A 35 -7.91 3.37 26.88
C LEU A 35 -8.47 4.65 26.26
N ALA A 36 -7.59 5.45 25.65
CA ALA A 36 -8.02 6.26 24.54
C ALA A 36 -8.66 5.27 23.57
N LEU A 37 -9.94 5.47 23.26
CA LEU A 37 -10.48 4.94 22.02
C LEU A 37 -9.53 5.44 20.93
N SER A 38 -8.59 4.58 20.53
CA SER A 38 -8.11 4.57 19.17
C SER A 38 -9.36 4.34 18.36
N LEU A 39 -10.02 5.44 17.98
CA LEU A 39 -10.66 5.50 16.68
C LEU A 39 -9.55 5.08 15.72
N THR A 40 -9.49 3.79 15.42
CA THR A 40 -8.57 3.20 14.45
C THR A 40 -8.89 3.91 13.15
N LYS A 41 -8.15 4.98 12.91
CA LYS A 41 -8.33 5.79 11.72
C LYS A 41 -7.88 4.88 10.59
N ALA A 42 -8.85 4.44 9.79
CA ALA A 42 -8.66 3.70 8.56
C ALA A 42 -7.30 4.00 7.90
N SER A 43 -6.47 2.96 7.75
CA SER A 43 -5.08 3.12 7.35
C SER A 43 -4.93 3.90 6.05
N HIS A 44 -4.16 5.00 6.09
CA HIS A 44 -3.80 5.76 4.90
C HIS A 44 -2.85 5.01 3.94
N LYS A 45 -2.26 3.88 4.37
CA LYS A 45 -1.36 3.04 3.56
C LYS A 45 -2.13 2.12 2.61
N LYS A 46 -3.30 1.64 3.03
CA LYS A 46 -4.07 0.60 2.33
C LYS A 46 -4.72 1.09 1.04
N GLY A 47 -4.34 0.43 -0.06
CA GLY A 47 -4.74 0.71 -1.44
C GLY A 47 -5.56 -0.40 -2.09
N LEU A 48 -5.89 -0.24 -3.36
CA LEU A 48 -6.53 -1.28 -4.16
C LEU A 48 -6.06 -1.22 -5.62
N ALA A 49 -5.59 -2.36 -6.13
CA ALA A 49 -5.43 -2.59 -7.54
C ALA A 49 -6.82 -2.97 -8.09
N VAL A 50 -7.38 -2.12 -8.95
CA VAL A 50 -8.70 -2.34 -9.55
C VAL A 50 -8.48 -2.97 -10.91
N SER A 51 -8.95 -4.21 -11.05
CA SER A 51 -8.75 -5.01 -12.27
C SER A 51 -9.22 -4.28 -13.52
N ASP A 52 -8.31 -4.18 -14.50
CA ASP A 52 -8.62 -3.72 -15.86
C ASP A 52 -8.86 -4.91 -16.84
N GLY A 53 -8.63 -6.14 -16.40
CA GLY A 53 -8.56 -7.32 -17.26
C GLY A 53 -9.92 -7.81 -17.79
N ASP A 54 -10.01 -7.91 -19.13
CA ASP A 54 -11.12 -8.43 -19.96
C ASP A 54 -12.48 -7.72 -19.76
N ARG A 55 -13.08 -7.24 -20.87
CA ARG A 55 -14.43 -6.65 -20.91
C ARG A 55 -15.49 -7.54 -20.25
N ARG A 56 -15.25 -8.85 -20.12
CA ARG A 56 -16.15 -9.81 -19.47
C ARG A 56 -16.22 -9.68 -17.93
N HIS A 57 -15.23 -9.10 -17.26
CA HIS A 57 -15.16 -9.05 -15.79
C HIS A 57 -14.80 -7.68 -15.21
N ARG A 58 -14.49 -6.70 -16.06
CA ARG A 58 -14.39 -5.29 -15.71
C ARG A 58 -15.75 -4.80 -15.18
N ARG A 59 -15.82 -4.37 -13.91
CA ARG A 59 -17.06 -3.86 -13.31
C ARG A 59 -16.88 -2.48 -12.72
N CYS A 60 -17.64 -1.53 -13.26
CA CYS A 60 -17.75 -0.18 -12.71
C CYS A 60 -18.06 -0.20 -11.22
N GLY A 61 -17.31 0.56 -10.44
CA GLY A 61 -17.60 0.74 -9.02
C GLY A 61 -17.11 -0.39 -8.12
N ASP A 62 -16.25 -1.30 -8.60
CA ASP A 62 -15.58 -2.26 -7.72
C ASP A 62 -14.78 -1.53 -6.63
N GLU A 63 -14.20 -0.37 -6.91
CA GLU A 63 -13.51 0.45 -5.92
C GLU A 63 -14.43 1.01 -4.83
N LYS A 64 -15.74 1.11 -5.12
CA LYS A 64 -16.73 1.73 -4.22
C LYS A 64 -17.20 0.79 -3.11
N VAL A 65 -17.03 -0.51 -3.27
CA VAL A 65 -17.50 -1.48 -2.26
C VAL A 65 -16.53 -1.56 -1.07
N PHE A 66 -15.27 -1.16 -1.27
CA PHE A 66 -14.27 -1.10 -0.21
C PHE A 66 -14.39 0.23 0.52
N ASN A 67 -14.66 0.21 1.81
CA ASN A 67 -14.81 1.45 2.61
C ASN A 67 -13.52 1.85 3.32
N ASN A 68 -12.60 0.91 3.49
CA ASN A 68 -11.36 1.10 4.25
C ASN A 68 -10.11 1.23 3.36
N VAL A 69 -10.31 1.58 2.09
CA VAL A 69 -9.23 1.80 1.12
C VAL A 69 -9.19 3.29 0.76
N HIS A 70 -8.01 3.91 0.78
CA HIS A 70 -7.87 5.36 0.62
C HIS A 70 -7.25 5.80 -0.71
N TRP A 71 -6.70 4.85 -1.46
CA TRP A 71 -6.18 5.10 -2.80
C TRP A 71 -6.35 3.85 -3.67
N TRP A 72 -6.40 4.04 -4.97
CA TRP A 72 -6.53 2.93 -5.90
C TRP A 72 -5.90 3.28 -7.24
N TYR A 73 -5.56 2.27 -8.02
CA TYR A 73 -5.04 2.42 -9.37
C TYR A 73 -5.50 1.25 -10.24
N ASP A 74 -5.40 1.41 -11.55
CA ASP A 74 -5.88 0.45 -12.55
C ASP A 74 -4.89 0.29 -13.71
N TRP A 75 -3.60 0.55 -13.46
CA TRP A 75 -2.53 0.54 -14.47
C TRP A 75 -2.64 1.60 -15.58
N HIS A 76 -3.55 2.57 -15.48
CA HIS A 76 -3.74 3.60 -16.50
C HIS A 76 -3.30 4.99 -16.06
N THR A 77 -3.08 5.87 -17.03
CA THR A 77 -2.77 7.29 -16.78
C THR A 77 -4.00 8.09 -16.38
N TYR A 78 -5.19 7.58 -16.67
CA TYR A 78 -6.48 8.11 -16.25
C TYR A 78 -7.52 6.98 -16.27
N PRO A 79 -8.51 7.01 -15.35
CA PRO A 79 -9.39 5.85 -15.13
C PRO A 79 -10.35 5.59 -16.30
N TRP A 80 -10.58 6.61 -17.13
CA TRP A 80 -11.54 6.57 -18.24
C TRP A 80 -10.98 5.99 -19.54
N LYS A 81 -9.66 5.75 -19.65
CA LYS A 81 -9.03 5.32 -20.92
C LYS A 81 -9.52 3.94 -21.32
N HIS A 82 -9.63 3.05 -20.34
CA HIS A 82 -9.94 1.64 -20.56
C HIS A 82 -10.84 1.10 -19.44
N THR A 83 -10.38 1.12 -18.18
CA THR A 83 -11.04 0.44 -17.05
C THR A 83 -12.46 0.92 -16.78
N LEU A 84 -12.74 2.20 -16.98
CA LEU A 84 -14.00 2.80 -16.55
C LEU A 84 -14.71 3.60 -17.65
N HIS A 85 -14.37 3.40 -18.94
CA HIS A 85 -14.97 4.15 -20.06
C HIS A 85 -16.51 4.12 -20.06
N GLU A 86 -17.10 3.00 -19.61
CA GLU A 86 -18.56 2.80 -19.53
C GLU A 86 -19.15 3.18 -18.16
N CYS A 87 -18.33 3.66 -17.23
CA CYS A 87 -18.74 3.95 -15.87
C CYS A 87 -19.14 5.42 -15.69
N SER A 88 -20.08 5.67 -14.77
CA SER A 88 -20.45 7.04 -14.39
C SER A 88 -19.21 7.83 -13.96
N HIS A 89 -19.13 9.12 -14.31
CA HIS A 89 -18.04 10.03 -13.88
C HIS A 89 -17.85 10.19 -12.36
N ASN A 90 -18.78 9.65 -11.56
CA ASN A 90 -18.69 9.61 -10.11
C ASN A 90 -17.83 8.42 -9.63
N LEU A 91 -16.51 8.57 -9.64
CA LEU A 91 -15.57 7.58 -9.09
C LEU A 91 -15.30 7.80 -7.62
N LYS A 92 -14.87 6.75 -6.91
CA LYS A 92 -14.27 6.93 -5.59
C LYS A 92 -13.01 7.79 -5.70
N HIS A 93 -12.88 8.77 -4.82
CA HIS A 93 -11.67 9.58 -4.71
C HIS A 93 -10.44 8.71 -4.40
N GLY A 94 -9.25 9.25 -4.70
CA GLY A 94 -7.98 8.56 -4.38
C GLY A 94 -7.35 7.81 -5.55
N TYR A 95 -7.85 7.98 -6.78
CA TYR A 95 -7.19 7.43 -7.98
C TYR A 95 -5.75 7.91 -8.10
N VAL A 96 -4.80 6.99 -8.33
CA VAL A 96 -3.40 7.28 -8.61
C VAL A 96 -3.08 6.83 -10.04
N PRO A 97 -2.69 7.75 -10.94
CA PRO A 97 -2.35 7.41 -12.31
C PRO A 97 -1.02 6.65 -12.38
N MET A 98 -0.92 5.73 -13.32
CA MET A 98 0.29 4.99 -13.67
C MET A 98 0.65 5.21 -15.14
N VAL A 99 1.92 5.48 -15.41
CA VAL A 99 2.47 5.38 -16.76
C VAL A 99 3.00 3.96 -16.94
N TRP A 100 2.14 3.02 -17.30
CA TRP A 100 2.47 1.59 -17.32
C TRP A 100 3.70 1.26 -18.17
N GLY A 101 3.84 1.90 -19.33
CA GLY A 101 5.03 1.83 -20.18
C GLY A 101 5.13 3.10 -21.01
N TRP A 102 6.26 3.31 -21.69
CA TRP A 102 6.39 4.50 -22.53
C TRP A 102 5.69 4.32 -23.87
N ARG A 103 4.82 5.27 -24.22
CA ARG A 103 4.22 5.38 -25.55
C ARG A 103 4.30 6.84 -26.03
N PRO A 104 4.39 7.09 -27.35
CA PRO A 104 4.38 8.44 -27.89
C PRO A 104 3.12 9.24 -27.48
N ASP A 105 1.96 8.59 -27.37
CA ASP A 105 0.67 9.20 -27.00
C ASP A 105 0.54 9.57 -25.51
N VAL A 106 1.60 9.43 -24.70
CA VAL A 106 1.70 10.03 -23.34
C VAL A 106 1.84 11.58 -23.45
N ASP A 107 1.32 12.19 -24.51
CA ASP A 107 1.46 13.59 -24.89
C ASP A 107 0.55 14.54 -24.13
N THR A 108 -0.50 14.05 -23.49
CA THR A 108 -1.25 14.87 -22.53
C THR A 108 -0.44 15.03 -21.24
N PRO A 109 -0.20 16.25 -20.75
CA PRO A 109 0.53 16.46 -19.51
C PRO A 109 -0.17 15.72 -18.36
N ILE A 110 0.52 14.73 -17.77
CA ILE A 110 -0.03 13.84 -16.73
C ILE A 110 -0.57 14.63 -15.53
N HIS A 111 0.02 15.81 -15.26
CA HIS A 111 -0.48 16.68 -14.19
C HIS A 111 -1.90 17.20 -14.42
N LEU A 112 -2.37 17.27 -15.68
CA LEU A 112 -3.73 17.65 -16.07
C LEU A 112 -4.69 16.46 -16.05
N LEU A 113 -4.17 15.24 -16.19
CA LEU A 113 -4.98 14.03 -16.29
C LEU A 113 -5.50 13.51 -14.93
N SER A 114 -4.84 13.90 -13.84
CA SER A 114 -5.24 13.46 -12.50
C SER A 114 -5.04 14.54 -11.44
N ARG A 115 -6.03 14.65 -10.56
CA ARG A 115 -5.95 15.45 -9.32
C ARG A 115 -5.04 14.81 -8.27
N SER A 116 -4.56 13.59 -8.49
CA SER A 116 -3.62 12.91 -7.58
C SER A 116 -2.35 13.71 -7.37
N LYS A 117 -1.80 13.66 -6.16
CA LYS A 117 -0.46 14.18 -5.86
C LYS A 117 0.65 13.25 -6.37
N TYR A 118 0.33 11.99 -6.65
CA TYR A 118 1.29 10.93 -6.98
C TYR A 118 1.12 10.48 -8.44
N VAL A 119 2.20 10.01 -9.04
CA VAL A 119 2.22 9.31 -10.33
C VAL A 119 3.08 8.06 -10.18
N LEU A 120 2.52 6.89 -10.51
CA LEU A 120 3.25 5.63 -10.58
C LEU A 120 4.01 5.53 -11.90
N GLY A 121 5.25 5.07 -11.82
CA GLY A 121 6.12 4.83 -12.97
C GLY A 121 5.77 3.58 -13.78
N PHE A 122 6.73 3.14 -14.59
CA PHE A 122 6.59 1.98 -15.48
C PHE A 122 6.35 0.68 -14.71
N ASN A 123 5.44 -0.14 -15.21
CA ASN A 123 5.02 -1.40 -14.61
C ASN A 123 5.92 -2.55 -15.08
N GLU A 124 6.58 -3.21 -14.15
CA GLU A 124 7.41 -4.38 -14.37
C GLU A 124 8.35 -4.24 -15.59
N PRO A 125 9.17 -3.16 -15.66
CA PRO A 125 10.03 -2.93 -16.81
C PRO A 125 11.07 -4.04 -17.01
N ASN A 126 11.41 -4.74 -15.93
CA ASN A 126 12.32 -5.87 -15.97
C ASN A 126 11.70 -7.14 -16.57
N HIS A 127 10.38 -7.19 -16.82
CA HIS A 127 9.68 -8.35 -17.39
C HIS A 127 9.40 -8.20 -18.89
N GLU A 128 9.63 -9.29 -19.63
CA GLU A 128 9.45 -9.31 -21.09
C GLU A 128 7.99 -9.18 -21.56
N LYS A 129 7.04 -9.65 -20.76
CA LYS A 129 5.60 -9.65 -21.10
C LYS A 129 4.84 -8.45 -20.54
N GLN A 130 5.58 -7.48 -20.01
CA GLN A 130 5.05 -6.29 -19.35
C GLN A 130 5.54 -5.05 -20.10
N SER A 131 5.93 -3.97 -19.42
CA SER A 131 6.40 -2.78 -20.13
C SER A 131 7.74 -3.00 -20.86
N LYS A 132 8.49 -4.05 -20.51
CA LYS A 132 9.73 -4.51 -21.16
C LYS A 132 10.65 -3.34 -21.54
N MET A 133 11.32 -2.78 -20.55
CA MET A 133 12.22 -1.65 -20.72
C MET A 133 13.58 -1.95 -20.12
N SER A 134 14.64 -1.71 -20.89
CA SER A 134 15.99 -1.66 -20.34
C SER A 134 16.10 -0.52 -19.31
N PRO A 135 16.99 -0.61 -18.30
CA PRO A 135 17.24 0.50 -17.39
C PRO A 135 17.62 1.81 -18.12
N ARG A 136 18.33 1.70 -19.26
CA ARG A 136 18.71 2.83 -20.12
C ARG A 136 17.52 3.51 -20.76
N ASP A 137 16.61 2.75 -21.35
CA ASP A 137 15.41 3.30 -21.98
C ASP A 137 14.47 3.89 -20.93
N ALA A 138 14.29 3.21 -19.80
CA ALA A 138 13.52 3.75 -18.69
C ALA A 138 14.11 5.07 -18.20
N ALA A 139 15.43 5.19 -18.01
CA ALA A 139 16.07 6.44 -17.60
C ALA A 139 15.90 7.57 -18.64
N ARG A 140 15.97 7.27 -19.94
CA ARG A 140 15.71 8.23 -21.02
C ARG A 140 14.28 8.77 -20.95
N HIS A 141 13.30 7.88 -20.84
CA HIS A 141 11.89 8.23 -20.80
C HIS A 141 11.46 8.87 -19.47
N TRP A 142 12.11 8.48 -18.37
CA TRP A 142 11.85 9.05 -17.05
C TRP A 142 12.12 10.55 -16.99
N ARG A 143 13.17 11.04 -17.66
CA ARG A 143 13.45 12.49 -17.77
C ARG A 143 12.30 13.25 -18.41
N VAL A 144 11.65 12.65 -19.42
CA VAL A 144 10.49 13.25 -20.09
C VAL A 144 9.26 13.18 -19.18
N LEU A 145 9.01 12.04 -18.54
CA LEU A 145 7.94 11.85 -17.57
C LEU A 145 8.02 12.88 -16.44
N GLN A 146 9.20 13.06 -15.84
CA GLN A 146 9.43 14.04 -14.77
C GLN A 146 9.02 15.45 -15.17
N LYS A 147 9.38 15.88 -16.40
CA LYS A 147 8.99 17.19 -16.91
C LYS A 147 7.47 17.30 -17.08
N LYS A 148 6.82 16.27 -17.63
CA LYS A 148 5.37 16.22 -17.85
C LYS A 148 4.55 16.16 -16.54
N ALA A 149 5.12 15.57 -15.49
CA ALA A 149 4.53 15.41 -14.17
C ALA A 149 5.09 16.42 -13.14
N HIS A 150 5.45 17.63 -13.59
CA HIS A 150 5.89 18.70 -12.72
C HIS A 150 4.88 18.95 -11.56
N GLY A 151 5.39 19.20 -10.36
CA GLY A 151 4.58 19.38 -9.15
C GLY A 151 3.95 18.11 -8.56
N LYS A 152 4.15 16.93 -9.18
CA LYS A 152 3.72 15.63 -8.64
C LYS A 152 4.86 14.90 -7.93
N ILE A 153 4.52 14.00 -7.02
CA ILE A 153 5.42 13.02 -6.41
C ILE A 153 5.54 11.82 -7.35
N LEU A 154 6.77 11.49 -7.75
CA LEU A 154 7.05 10.41 -8.69
C LEU A 154 7.45 9.15 -7.93
N VAL A 155 6.68 8.08 -8.12
CA VAL A 155 6.98 6.76 -7.60
C VAL A 155 7.68 5.98 -8.71
N SER A 156 8.83 5.37 -8.41
CA SER A 156 9.72 4.70 -9.37
C SER A 156 9.00 3.72 -10.31
N PRO A 157 9.67 3.24 -11.37
CA PRO A 157 9.23 2.01 -12.01
C PRO A 157 9.04 0.89 -10.97
N ALA A 158 7.94 0.14 -11.09
CA ALA A 158 7.57 -0.93 -10.19
C ALA A 158 8.17 -2.24 -10.69
N VAL A 159 9.34 -2.62 -10.16
CA VAL A 159 9.99 -3.89 -10.52
C VAL A 159 9.29 -5.08 -9.83
N ALA A 160 9.32 -6.24 -10.48
CA ALA A 160 8.68 -7.45 -9.96
C ALA A 160 9.61 -8.67 -9.98
N PRO A 161 9.40 -9.66 -9.09
CA PRO A 161 10.18 -10.90 -9.09
C PRO A 161 10.17 -11.57 -10.46
N CYS A 162 11.34 -12.00 -10.94
CA CYS A 162 11.47 -12.68 -12.21
C CYS A 162 12.58 -13.73 -12.14
N GLY A 163 12.28 -14.97 -12.54
CA GLY A 163 13.24 -16.08 -12.52
C GLY A 163 14.16 -16.14 -13.75
N SER A 164 13.80 -15.47 -14.85
CA SER A 164 14.52 -15.58 -16.14
C SER A 164 14.76 -14.23 -16.82
N CYS A 165 14.65 -13.13 -16.08
CA CYS A 165 14.87 -11.80 -16.63
C CYS A 165 16.36 -11.45 -16.63
N GLU A 166 16.77 -10.57 -17.54
CA GLU A 166 18.16 -10.09 -17.63
C GLU A 166 18.63 -9.46 -16.31
N TYR A 167 17.73 -8.75 -15.62
CA TYR A 167 18.00 -8.12 -14.32
C TYR A 167 16.97 -8.57 -13.28
N GLY A 168 17.47 -8.90 -12.09
CA GLY A 168 16.63 -9.02 -10.91
C GLY A 168 16.00 -7.66 -10.51
N PRO A 169 15.00 -7.63 -9.61
CA PRO A 169 14.30 -6.39 -9.27
C PRO A 169 15.22 -5.28 -8.75
N ILE A 170 16.10 -5.62 -7.80
CA ILE A 170 17.02 -4.68 -7.19
C ILE A 170 18.09 -4.23 -8.19
N GLU A 171 18.64 -5.18 -8.94
CA GLU A 171 19.68 -4.92 -9.95
C GLU A 171 19.18 -4.00 -11.07
N TRP A 172 17.94 -4.21 -11.54
CA TRP A 172 17.33 -3.33 -12.53
C TRP A 172 17.19 -1.90 -11.99
N LEU A 173 16.76 -1.74 -10.73
CA LEU A 173 16.67 -0.43 -10.08
C LEU A 173 18.05 0.22 -9.90
N ASP A 174 19.08 -0.55 -9.53
CA ASP A 174 20.46 -0.04 -9.40
C ASP A 174 20.95 0.58 -10.70
N GLU A 175 20.82 -0.16 -11.82
CA GLU A 175 21.24 0.34 -13.13
C GLU A 175 20.38 1.53 -13.58
N PHE A 176 19.07 1.53 -13.27
CA PHE A 176 18.21 2.67 -13.53
C PHE A 176 18.68 3.93 -12.77
N PHE A 177 18.95 3.82 -11.47
CA PHE A 177 19.41 4.96 -10.66
C PHE A 177 20.80 5.45 -11.08
N LYS A 178 21.70 4.54 -11.46
CA LYS A 178 23.02 4.87 -12.02
C LYS A 178 22.90 5.66 -13.33
N LEU A 179 21.97 5.29 -14.20
CA LEU A 179 21.72 5.97 -15.50
C LEU A 179 20.87 7.24 -15.36
N CYS A 180 20.13 7.38 -14.26
CA CYS A 180 19.22 8.48 -13.96
C CYS A 180 19.66 9.28 -12.71
N ARG A 181 20.97 9.47 -12.50
CA ARG A 181 21.55 10.13 -11.29
C ARG A 181 20.95 11.50 -10.92
N HIS A 182 20.44 12.24 -11.90
CA HIS A 182 19.83 13.56 -11.70
C HIS A 182 18.30 13.55 -11.83
N CYS A 183 17.71 12.36 -11.91
CA CYS A 183 16.27 12.20 -11.94
C CYS A 183 15.69 12.27 -10.54
N ARG A 184 14.58 12.99 -10.41
CA ARG A 184 13.73 12.95 -9.23
C ARG A 184 12.96 11.64 -9.25
N VAL A 185 13.17 10.86 -8.20
CA VAL A 185 12.38 9.68 -7.84
C VAL A 185 12.12 9.82 -6.35
N ASP A 186 10.87 10.05 -5.99
CA ASP A 186 10.50 10.43 -4.64
C ASP A 186 10.22 9.18 -3.77
N HIS A 187 9.69 8.12 -4.38
CA HIS A 187 9.33 6.86 -3.72
C HIS A 187 9.75 5.67 -4.57
N ILE A 188 9.93 4.49 -3.94
CA ILE A 188 10.25 3.24 -4.65
C ILE A 188 8.98 2.39 -4.75
N ALA A 189 8.59 2.00 -5.95
CA ALA A 189 7.57 0.97 -6.18
C ALA A 189 8.20 -0.41 -6.41
N THR A 190 7.52 -1.44 -5.94
CA THR A 190 7.87 -2.84 -6.20
C THR A 190 6.64 -3.74 -6.10
N HIS A 191 6.74 -4.94 -6.66
CA HIS A 191 5.78 -6.03 -6.47
C HIS A 191 6.39 -7.17 -5.63
N SER A 192 5.55 -7.99 -4.98
CA SER A 192 5.96 -9.21 -4.27
C SER A 192 4.93 -10.33 -4.41
N TYR A 193 5.35 -11.48 -4.94
CA TYR A 193 4.50 -12.67 -5.11
C TYR A 193 5.09 -13.90 -4.40
N ARG A 194 5.43 -13.77 -3.11
CA ARG A 194 6.23 -14.76 -2.35
C ARG A 194 5.42 -15.69 -1.42
N CYS A 195 4.16 -15.34 -1.10
CA CYS A 195 3.34 -16.00 -0.06
C CYS A 195 3.94 -16.14 1.34
N GLU A 196 5.14 -15.63 1.57
CA GLU A 196 5.81 -15.61 2.86
C GLU A 196 5.95 -14.17 3.35
N ALA A 197 5.34 -13.88 4.49
CA ALA A 197 5.27 -12.52 5.03
C ALA A 197 6.65 -12.00 5.45
N SER A 198 7.46 -12.85 6.09
CA SER A 198 8.82 -12.54 6.51
C SER A 198 9.72 -12.22 5.31
N GLU A 199 9.70 -13.05 4.26
CA GLU A 199 10.50 -12.81 3.05
C GLU A 199 10.09 -11.52 2.34
N THR A 200 8.79 -11.24 2.27
CA THR A 200 8.29 -9.98 1.71
C THR A 200 8.85 -8.81 2.51
N MET A 201 8.78 -8.83 3.84
CA MET A 201 9.30 -7.75 4.67
C MET A 201 10.81 -7.58 4.59
N VAL A 202 11.58 -8.67 4.53
CA VAL A 202 13.04 -8.65 4.31
C VAL A 202 13.37 -7.97 2.98
N TYR A 203 12.63 -8.31 1.92
CA TYR A 203 12.80 -7.69 0.61
C TYR A 203 12.48 -6.18 0.62
N LEU A 204 11.37 -5.77 1.24
CA LEU A 204 11.02 -4.35 1.35
C LEU A 204 12.05 -3.56 2.18
N ASN A 205 12.55 -4.15 3.28
CA ASN A 205 13.59 -3.54 4.09
C ASN A 205 14.88 -3.36 3.28
N ALA A 206 15.27 -4.35 2.47
CA ALA A 206 16.44 -4.24 1.60
C ALA A 206 16.32 -3.08 0.59
N LEU A 207 15.14 -2.87 -0.01
CA LEU A 207 14.89 -1.71 -0.87
C LEU A 207 15.00 -0.39 -0.11
N TRP A 208 14.41 -0.32 1.10
CA TRP A 208 14.46 0.88 1.92
C TRP A 208 15.89 1.21 2.38
N GLU A 209 16.64 0.24 2.89
CA GLU A 209 18.04 0.40 3.29
C GLU A 209 18.90 0.90 2.13
N ARG A 210 18.67 0.37 0.92
CA ARG A 210 19.44 0.68 -0.28
C ARG A 210 19.15 2.07 -0.85
N TYR A 211 17.88 2.47 -0.91
CA TYR A 211 17.47 3.71 -1.59
C TYR A 211 17.06 4.84 -0.65
N ARG A 212 16.85 4.56 0.64
CA ARG A 212 16.43 5.50 1.70
C ARG A 212 15.23 6.36 1.28
N LYS A 213 14.27 5.72 0.61
CA LYS A 213 13.03 6.33 0.10
C LYS A 213 11.83 5.52 0.58
N PRO A 214 10.66 6.17 0.80
CA PRO A 214 9.48 5.44 1.23
C PRO A 214 9.01 4.46 0.16
N ILE A 215 8.53 3.29 0.60
CA ILE A 215 8.22 2.15 -0.25
C ILE A 215 6.73 2.09 -0.57
N TRP A 216 6.41 1.84 -1.84
CA TRP A 216 5.10 1.46 -2.34
C TRP A 216 5.14 -0.01 -2.76
N LEU A 217 4.45 -0.88 -2.02
CA LEU A 217 4.19 -2.25 -2.45
C LEU A 217 2.91 -2.26 -3.32
N THR A 218 3.06 -1.92 -4.60
CA THR A 218 1.91 -1.66 -5.48
C THR A 218 1.14 -2.92 -5.86
N GLU A 219 1.80 -4.08 -5.81
CA GLU A 219 1.16 -5.39 -5.98
C GLU A 219 1.76 -6.41 -5.02
N PHE A 220 0.89 -7.14 -4.33
CA PHE A 220 1.28 -8.35 -3.62
C PHE A 220 0.12 -9.34 -3.49
N ALA A 221 0.47 -10.62 -3.58
CA ALA A 221 -0.38 -11.77 -3.36
C ALA A 221 0.50 -13.04 -3.23
N CYS A 222 -0.09 -14.21 -3.04
CA CYS A 222 0.61 -15.48 -3.24
C CYS A 222 0.59 -15.92 -4.71
N PRO A 223 1.58 -16.72 -5.17
CA PRO A 223 1.65 -17.21 -6.54
C PRO A 223 0.57 -18.24 -6.89
N GLN A 224 0.52 -18.64 -8.16
CA GLN A 224 -0.57 -19.43 -8.75
C GLN A 224 -0.87 -20.79 -8.10
N ASP A 225 0.08 -21.43 -7.44
CA ASP A 225 -0.09 -22.74 -6.79
C ASP A 225 -0.84 -22.67 -5.45
N LYS A 226 -1.19 -21.46 -4.98
CA LYS A 226 -1.78 -21.22 -3.66
C LYS A 226 -3.30 -21.13 -3.69
N SER A 227 -3.93 -21.76 -2.71
CA SER A 227 -5.38 -21.76 -2.51
C SER A 227 -5.88 -20.43 -1.92
N ALA A 228 -7.19 -20.21 -1.96
CA ALA A 228 -7.79 -19.03 -1.30
C ALA A 228 -7.54 -19.00 0.23
N ALA A 229 -7.38 -20.18 0.86
CA ALA A 229 -7.03 -20.28 2.27
C ALA A 229 -5.59 -19.82 2.53
N ASP A 230 -4.65 -20.21 1.66
CA ASP A 230 -3.24 -19.77 1.74
C ASP A 230 -3.13 -18.24 1.54
N GLN A 231 -3.87 -17.69 0.58
CA GLN A 231 -3.94 -16.24 0.36
C GLN A 231 -4.43 -15.50 1.61
N LEU A 232 -5.47 -16.02 2.27
CA LEU A 232 -6.00 -15.44 3.51
C LEU A 232 -5.02 -15.56 4.68
N GLN A 233 -4.33 -16.70 4.81
CA GLN A 233 -3.33 -16.89 5.85
C GLN A 233 -2.16 -15.92 5.67
N PHE A 234 -1.63 -15.80 4.44
CA PHE A 234 -0.59 -14.82 4.12
C PHE A 234 -1.06 -13.39 4.39
N MET A 235 -2.27 -13.03 3.95
CA MET A 235 -2.85 -11.70 4.19
C MET A 235 -2.93 -11.37 5.70
N LYS A 236 -3.37 -12.33 6.52
CA LYS A 236 -3.43 -12.20 7.99
C LYS A 236 -2.06 -11.92 8.63
N GLN A 237 -0.98 -12.44 8.03
CA GLN A 237 0.37 -12.25 8.54
C GLN A 237 1.02 -10.95 8.02
N ILE A 238 0.85 -10.63 6.74
CA ILE A 238 1.57 -9.53 6.10
C ILE A 238 0.96 -8.15 6.38
N LEU A 239 -0.37 -8.02 6.50
CA LEU A 239 -0.99 -6.70 6.69
C LEU A 239 -0.54 -6.00 7.98
N PRO A 240 -0.49 -6.64 9.17
CA PRO A 240 0.03 -6.01 10.38
C PRO A 240 1.50 -5.58 10.26
N LEU A 241 2.30 -6.31 9.49
CA LEU A 241 3.71 -5.98 9.26
C LEU A 241 3.87 -4.77 8.34
N LEU A 242 3.06 -4.67 7.28
CA LEU A 242 3.03 -3.51 6.39
C LEU A 242 2.56 -2.24 7.12
N GLU A 243 1.60 -2.38 8.04
CA GLU A 243 1.11 -1.26 8.84
C GLU A 243 2.14 -0.78 9.86
N SER A 244 2.80 -1.69 10.57
CA SER A 244 3.81 -1.34 11.58
C SER A 244 5.15 -0.86 10.99
N ALA A 245 5.43 -1.12 9.71
CA ALA A 245 6.66 -0.67 9.07
C ALA A 245 6.57 0.80 8.61
N ASP A 246 7.30 1.70 9.27
CA ASP A 246 7.34 3.14 8.94
C ASP A 246 7.84 3.45 7.53
N TYR A 247 8.73 2.61 6.99
CA TYR A 247 9.26 2.77 5.63
C TYR A 247 8.27 2.36 4.54
N VAL A 248 7.21 1.63 4.88
CA VAL A 248 6.13 1.31 3.94
C VAL A 248 5.15 2.47 3.92
N PHE A 249 5.17 3.21 2.82
CA PHE A 249 4.29 4.36 2.61
C PHE A 249 2.89 3.92 2.22
N ARG A 250 2.79 2.97 1.27
CA ARG A 250 1.53 2.46 0.73
C ARG A 250 1.67 1.01 0.28
N TYR A 251 0.57 0.27 0.32
CA TYR A 251 0.50 -1.07 -0.25
C TYR A 251 -0.85 -1.31 -0.91
N SER A 252 -0.91 -2.23 -1.86
CA SER A 252 -2.15 -2.58 -2.57
C SER A 252 -2.19 -4.06 -2.88
N TRP A 253 -3.21 -4.75 -2.35
CA TRP A 253 -3.42 -6.17 -2.65
C TRP A 253 -3.75 -6.32 -4.14
N PHE A 254 -3.12 -7.30 -4.79
CA PHE A 254 -3.49 -7.72 -6.11
C PHE A 254 -4.55 -8.84 -5.97
N VAL A 255 -5.83 -8.63 -6.25
CA VAL A 255 -6.49 -7.53 -6.98
C VAL A 255 -8.01 -7.57 -6.70
N SER A 256 -8.78 -6.52 -7.07
CA SER A 256 -10.25 -6.54 -6.97
C SER A 256 -10.87 -7.80 -7.61
N ARG A 257 -10.42 -8.19 -8.81
CA ARG A 257 -10.81 -9.40 -9.53
C ARG A 257 -9.67 -9.94 -10.39
N ASN A 258 -9.48 -11.26 -10.38
CA ASN A 258 -8.58 -11.95 -11.28
C ASN A 258 -9.25 -13.22 -11.82
N THR A 259 -9.02 -13.57 -13.08
CA THR A 259 -9.41 -14.88 -13.60
C THR A 259 -8.27 -15.87 -13.40
N GLU A 260 -7.18 -15.65 -14.11
CA GLU A 260 -5.92 -16.39 -14.05
C GLU A 260 -4.92 -15.66 -14.95
N ASN A 261 -3.68 -15.56 -14.51
CA ASN A 261 -2.56 -15.07 -15.31
C ASN A 261 -1.29 -15.85 -14.97
N LEU A 262 -0.15 -15.48 -15.56
CA LEU A 262 1.13 -16.17 -15.39
C LEU A 262 1.63 -16.24 -13.93
N PHE A 263 1.12 -15.37 -13.05
CA PHE A 263 1.63 -15.23 -11.69
C PHE A 263 0.60 -15.63 -10.63
N THR A 264 -0.70 -15.55 -10.93
CA THR A 264 -1.78 -15.68 -9.94
C THR A 264 -3.04 -16.30 -10.54
N THR A 265 -3.86 -16.93 -9.68
CA THR A 265 -5.17 -17.50 -10.06
C THR A 265 -6.32 -16.62 -9.55
N LYS A 266 -7.57 -17.02 -9.81
CA LYS A 266 -8.77 -16.38 -9.22
C LYS A 266 -8.76 -16.33 -7.69
N ALA A 267 -7.96 -17.16 -7.01
CA ALA A 267 -7.87 -17.21 -5.56
C ALA A 267 -7.47 -15.88 -4.91
N VAL A 268 -6.79 -15.00 -5.65
CA VAL A 268 -6.38 -13.66 -5.17
C VAL A 268 -7.51 -12.62 -5.18
N SER A 269 -8.67 -12.95 -5.79
CA SER A 269 -9.75 -11.98 -6.00
C SER A 269 -10.42 -11.57 -4.70
N LEU A 270 -10.52 -10.26 -4.49
CA LEU A 270 -11.26 -9.70 -3.36
C LEU A 270 -12.78 -9.73 -3.58
N LEU A 271 -13.23 -9.73 -4.84
CA LEU A 271 -14.65 -9.82 -5.21
C LEU A 271 -14.96 -11.11 -5.99
N HIS A 272 -16.15 -11.66 -5.82
CA HIS A 272 -16.63 -12.79 -6.59
C HIS A 272 -16.85 -12.39 -8.06
N GLN A 273 -16.23 -13.07 -9.02
CA GLN A 273 -16.18 -12.71 -10.47
C GLN A 273 -17.43 -12.04 -11.05
N ASN A 274 -18.62 -12.51 -10.71
CA ASN A 274 -19.88 -12.05 -11.29
C ASN A 274 -20.76 -11.17 -10.39
N SER A 275 -20.29 -10.77 -9.21
CA SER A 275 -21.03 -9.90 -8.28
C SER A 275 -20.11 -8.91 -7.58
N ARG A 276 -20.70 -7.87 -6.98
CA ARG A 276 -19.99 -6.94 -6.08
C ARG A 276 -19.82 -7.48 -4.66
N GLU A 277 -20.17 -8.74 -4.45
CA GLU A 277 -19.98 -9.40 -3.16
C GLU A 277 -18.50 -9.68 -2.94
N MET A 278 -18.02 -9.36 -1.74
CA MET A 278 -16.66 -9.67 -1.32
C MET A 278 -16.50 -11.16 -1.04
N THR A 279 -15.38 -11.72 -1.49
CA THR A 279 -14.92 -13.04 -1.06
C THR A 279 -14.54 -12.99 0.43
N THR A 280 -14.28 -14.14 1.05
CA THR A 280 -13.73 -14.19 2.42
C THR A 280 -12.43 -13.37 2.54
N LEU A 281 -11.59 -13.41 1.50
CA LEU A 281 -10.37 -12.62 1.40
C LEU A 281 -10.68 -11.12 1.30
N GLY A 282 -11.65 -10.74 0.46
CA GLY A 282 -12.14 -9.37 0.32
C GLY A 282 -12.67 -8.77 1.60
N LYS A 283 -13.50 -9.51 2.34
CA LYS A 283 -14.05 -9.10 3.63
C LYS A 283 -12.92 -8.83 4.63
N TYR A 284 -11.98 -9.77 4.75
CA TYR A 284 -10.82 -9.58 5.64
C TYR A 284 -9.98 -8.35 5.26
N TYR A 285 -9.67 -8.17 3.97
CA TYR A 285 -8.91 -6.99 3.51
C TYR A 285 -9.63 -5.67 3.78
N ASN A 286 -10.95 -5.64 3.57
CA ASN A 286 -11.77 -4.45 3.83
C ASN A 286 -11.84 -4.15 5.34
N ASP A 287 -12.07 -5.16 6.17
CA ASP A 287 -12.37 -4.97 7.60
C ASP A 287 -11.11 -4.80 8.47
N PHE A 288 -9.91 -5.06 7.93
CA PHE A 288 -8.65 -4.85 8.63
C PHE A 288 -8.32 -3.35 8.77
N ASP A 289 -8.44 -2.75 9.95
CA ASP A 289 -8.33 -1.28 10.12
C ASP A 289 -6.90 -0.71 10.22
N GLY A 290 -5.90 -1.59 10.33
CA GLY A 290 -4.51 -1.21 10.55
C GLY A 290 -4.13 -1.12 12.02
#